data_AF-A0A0D1IX23-F1
#
_entry.id   AF-A0A0D1IX23-F1
#
_cell.length_a   1.000
_cell.length_b   1.000
_cell.length_c   1.000
_cell.angle_alpha   90.00
_cell.angle_beta   90.00
_cell.angle_gamma   90.00
#
_symmetry.space_group_name_H-M   'P 1'
#
loop_
_entity.id
_entity.type
_entity.pdbx_description
1 polymer ?
#
loop_
_entity_poly.entity_id
_entity_poly.type
_entity_poly.pdbx_seq_one_letter_code
_entity_poly.pdbx_strand_id
1 'polypeptide(L)' 'MARKEIDPVRAKSALAVAKEHPGMLLFVASPVIAAIVLVGVFVGTGWAVFLALAVLGLVVFGGSALLRKR' A
#
# COMPACT_ATOMS: atom_id res chain seq x y z
N MET A 1 0.16 -21.16 -19.33
CA MET A 1 -0.33 -20.92 -17.95
C MET A 1 -1.50 -19.95 -18.04
N ALA A 2 -2.68 -20.33 -17.56
CA ALA A 2 -3.88 -19.48 -17.62
C ALA A 2 -3.65 -18.20 -16.79
N ARG A 3 -3.70 -17.04 -17.45
CA ARG A 3 -3.65 -15.74 -16.77
C ARG A 3 -4.93 -15.67 -15.93
N LYS A 4 -4.81 -15.84 -14.61
CA LYS A 4 -5.95 -15.77 -13.70
C LYS A 4 -6.38 -14.30 -13.60
N GLU A 5 -7.23 -13.89 -14.52
CA GLU A 5 -7.80 -12.55 -14.51
C GLU A 5 -8.57 -12.35 -13.21
N ILE A 6 -8.31 -11.23 -12.54
CA ILE A 6 -8.97 -10.92 -11.28
C ILE A 6 -10.40 -10.50 -11.61
N ASP A 7 -11.36 -11.30 -11.14
CA ASP A 7 -12.79 -11.07 -11.28
C ASP A 7 -13.16 -9.61 -10.88
N PRO A 8 -13.81 -8.84 -11.77
CA PRO A 8 -14.20 -7.47 -11.49
C PRO A 8 -15.15 -7.34 -10.29
N VAL A 9 -15.99 -8.34 -10.04
CA VAL A 9 -16.88 -8.36 -8.86
C VAL A 9 -16.03 -8.42 -7.59
N ARG A 10 -15.03 -9.31 -7.55
CA ARG A 10 -14.15 -9.47 -6.38
C ARG A 10 -13.34 -8.20 -6.10
N ALA A 11 -12.89 -7.50 -7.14
CA ALA A 11 -12.20 -6.22 -7.01
C ALA A 11 -13.12 -5.11 -6.45
N LYS A 12 -14.37 -5.03 -6.93
CA LYS A 12 -15.36 -4.06 -6.44
C LYS A 12 -15.76 -4.34 -4.99
N SER A 13 -15.95 -5.59 -4.61
CA SER A 13 -16.26 -5.97 -3.22
C SER A 13 -15.10 -5.64 -2.28
N ALA A 14 -13.85 -5.91 -2.67
CA ALA A 14 -12.70 -5.53 -1.86
C ALA A 14 -12.60 -4.00 -1.67
N LEU A 15 -12.91 -3.22 -2.71
CA LEU A 15 -12.96 -1.76 -2.61
C LEU A 15 -14.08 -1.28 -1.67
N ALA A 16 -15.25 -1.92 -1.72
CA ALA A 16 -16.36 -1.59 -0.83
C ALA A 16 -16.00 -1.83 0.63
N VAL A 17 -15.42 -2.99 0.95
CA VAL A 17 -14.94 -3.33 2.30
C VAL A 17 -13.87 -2.34 2.78
N ALA A 18 -12.95 -1.94 1.90
CA ALA A 18 -11.93 -0.95 2.24
C ALA A 18 -12.53 0.42 2.59
N LYS A 19 -13.61 0.83 1.91
CA LYS A 19 -14.32 2.09 2.19
C LYS A 19 -15.15 2.02 3.47
N GLU A 20 -15.78 0.88 3.74
CA GLU A 20 -16.61 0.67 4.94
C GLU A 20 -15.79 0.52 6.22
N HIS A 21 -14.56 -0.01 6.12
CA HIS A 21 -13.68 -0.26 7.26
C HIS A 21 -12.34 0.49 7.15
N PRO A 22 -12.33 1.82 7.30
CA PRO A 22 -11.10 2.62 7.20
C PRO A 22 -10.05 2.24 8.26
N GLY A 23 -10.49 1.81 9.45
CA GLY A 23 -9.57 1.32 10.49
C GLY A 23 -8.80 0.06 10.09
N MET A 24 -9.40 -0.81 9.29
CA MET A 24 -8.73 -2.01 8.78
C MET A 24 -7.59 -1.64 7.82
N LEU A 25 -7.77 -0.61 6.99
CA LEU A 25 -6.70 -0.11 6.13
C LEU A 25 -5.50 0.39 6.93
N LEU A 26 -5.75 1.11 8.03
CA LEU A 26 -4.67 1.56 8.92
C LEU A 26 -3.96 0.38 9.59
N PHE A 27 -4.71 -0.66 9.99
CA PHE A 27 -4.13 -1.87 10.54
C PHE A 27 -3.23 -2.58 9.51
N VAL A 28 -3.68 -2.70 8.26
CA VAL A 28 -2.88 -3.28 7.16
C VAL A 28 -1.64 -2.43 6.86
N ALA A 29 -1.75 -1.11 6.91
CA ALA A 29 -0.62 -0.19 6.72
C ALA A 29 0.33 -0.13 7.93
N SER A 30 -0.09 -0.63 9.10
CA SER A 30 0.62 -0.47 10.38
C SER A 30 2.07 -0.97 10.36
N PRO A 31 2.46 -2.07 9.71
CA PRO A 31 3.85 -2.52 9.72
C PRO A 31 4.78 -1.52 9.01
N VAL A 32 4.28 -0.89 7.95
CA VAL A 32 5.03 0.12 7.19
C VAL A 32 5.15 1.41 7.99
N ILE A 33 4.07 1.85 8.63
CA ILE A 33 4.06 3.01 9.51
C ILE A 33 5.04 2.80 10.67
N ALA A 34 5.02 1.63 11.30
CA ALA A 34 5.95 1.27 12.37
C ALA A 34 7.41 1.32 11.90
N ALA A 35 7.73 0.78 10.72
CA ALA A 35 9.07 0.86 10.16
C ALA A 35 9.53 2.31 9.93
N ILE A 36 8.67 3.17 9.38
CA ILE A 36 8.97 4.59 9.17
C ILE A 36 9.28 5.28 10.51
N VAL A 37 8.43 5.06 11.53
CA VAL A 37 8.61 5.64 12.86
C VAL A 37 9.91 5.15 13.49
N LEU A 38 10.19 3.84 13.43
CA LEU A 38 11.43 3.26 13.95
C LEU A 38 12.67 3.89 13.28
N VAL A 39 12.66 4.02 11.96
CA VAL A 39 13.77 4.67 11.24
C VAL A 39 13.91 6.14 11.65
N GLY A 40 12.80 6.85 11.85
CA GLY A 40 12.82 8.23 12.31
C GLY A 40 13.43 8.40 13.70
N VAL A 41 13.11 7.50 14.61
CA VAL A 41 13.61 7.51 16.00
C VAL A 41 15.08 7.07 16.08
N PHE A 42 15.47 6.01 15.37
CA PHE A 42 16.78 5.35 15.56
C PHE A 42 17.85 5.74 14.52
N VAL A 43 17.45 6.21 13.35
CA VAL A 43 18.38 6.56 12.25
C VAL A 43 18.34 8.06 11.96
N GLY A 44 17.14 8.65 12.03
CA GLY A 44 16.92 10.09 11.94
C GLY A 44 15.79 10.47 10.99
N THR A 45 15.25 11.67 11.20
CA THR A 45 14.07 12.18 10.48
C THR A 45 14.26 12.23 8.96
N GLY A 46 15.45 12.59 8.47
CA GLY A 46 15.72 12.66 7.03
C GLY A 46 15.54 11.30 6.33
N TRP A 47 15.99 10.21 6.96
CA TRP A 47 15.84 8.86 6.44
C TRP A 47 14.40 8.36 6.50
N ALA A 48 13.66 8.73 7.56
CA ALA A 48 12.23 8.40 7.64
C ALA A 48 11.41 9.07 6.53
N VAL A 49 11.69 10.35 6.25
CA VAL A 49 11.04 11.09 5.15
C VAL A 49 11.38 10.44 3.80
N PHE A 50 12.64 10.11 3.57
CA PHE A 50 13.05 9.42 2.35
C PHE A 50 12.32 8.07 2.19
N LEU A 51 12.25 7.28 3.26
CA LEU A 51 11.58 5.97 3.24
C LEU A 51 10.06 6.11 3.00
N ALA A 52 9.41 7.11 3.61
CA ALA A 52 8.01 7.39 3.36
C ALA A 52 7.75 7.76 1.88
N LEU A 53 8.61 8.60 1.28
CA LEU A 53 8.52 8.94 -0.14
C LEU A 53 8.79 7.75 -1.05
N ALA A 54 9.76 6.90 -0.72
CA ALA A 54 10.06 5.68 -1.47
C ALA A 54 8.88 4.71 -1.47
N VAL A 55 8.28 4.47 -0.29
CA VAL A 55 7.06 3.66 -0.15
C VAL A 55 5.92 4.25 -0.96
N LEU A 56 5.68 5.56 -0.87
CA LEU A 56 4.63 6.23 -1.63
C LEU A 56 4.84 6.03 -3.14
N GLY A 57 6.06 6.22 -3.63
CA GLY A 57 6.41 5.93 -5.01
C GLY A 57 6.08 4.48 -5.39
N LEU A 58 6.47 3.52 -4.57
CA LEU A 58 6.21 2.09 -4.81
C LEU A 58 4.72 1.77 -4.89
N VAL A 59 3.88 2.39 -4.06
CA VAL A 59 2.42 2.21 -4.10
C VAL A 59 1.84 2.81 -5.39
N VAL A 60 2.26 4.01 -5.79
CA VAL A 60 1.76 4.69 -7.00
C VAL A 60 2.23 3.97 -8.28
N PHE A 61 3.52 3.68 -8.39
CA PHE A 61 4.10 2.98 -9.54
C PHE A 61 3.68 1.50 -9.59
N GLY A 62 3.67 0.80 -8.46
CA GLY A 62 3.19 -0.58 -8.37
C GLY A 62 1.71 -0.70 -8.71
N GLY A 63 0.87 0.19 -8.16
CA GLY A 63 -0.55 0.26 -8.48
C GLY A 63 -0.80 0.54 -9.97
N SER A 64 -0.14 1.55 -10.53
CA SER A 64 -0.29 1.90 -11.95
C SER A 64 0.24 0.82 -12.91
N ALA A 65 1.33 0.13 -12.56
CA ALA A 65 1.83 -1.01 -13.34
C ALA A 65 0.83 -2.20 -13.33
N LEU A 66 0.18 -2.45 -12.19
CA LEU A 66 -0.89 -3.46 -12.09
C LEU A 66 -2.12 -3.09 -12.94
N LEU A 67 -2.47 -1.80 -13.00
CA LEU A 67 -3.56 -1.28 -13.83
C LEU A 67 -3.26 -1.38 -15.32
N ARG A 68 -2.02 -1.11 -15.76
CA ARG A 68 -1.61 -1.22 -17.17
C ARG A 68 -1.51 -2.66 -17.69
N LYS A 69 -1.41 -3.64 -16.79
CA LYS A 69 -1.27 -5.07 -17.12
C LYS A 69 -2.63 -5.79 -17.18
N ARG A 70 -3.71 -5.07 -16.93
CA ARG A 70 -5.11 -5.47 -17.15
C ARG A 70 -5.52 -5.12 -18.57
#